data_AF-A0A971Y8V6-F1
#
_entry.id   AF-A0A971Y8V6-F1
#
_cell.length_a   1.000
_cell.length_b   1.000
_cell.length_c   1.000
_cell.angle_alpha   90.00
_cell.angle_beta   90.00
_cell.angle_gamma   90.00
#
_symmetry.space_group_name_H-M   'P 1'
#
loop_
_entity.id
_entity.type
_entity.pdbx_description
1 polymer ?
#
loop_
_entity_poly.entity_id
_entity_poly.type
_entity_poly.pdbx_seq_one_letter_code
_entity_poly.pdbx_strand_id
1 'polypeptide(L)'
;MEEVTDVKVPFTRSNAKKCICWQCTVQADSACVSKNAEKMGEVMSSNFFEPEIVPGLYCSSGVASCKDIETSRPCICYECPIFLDYNLAECQLIEHYCKNGKAK
;
A
#
# COMPACT_ATOMS: atom_id res chain seq x y z
N MET A 1 -4.90 20.55 21.26
CA MET A 1 -3.88 19.58 20.82
C MET A 1 -4.66 18.33 20.49
N GLU A 2 -4.90 18.10 19.20
CA GLU A 2 -5.72 16.98 18.72
C GLU A 2 -4.94 15.69 18.92
N GLU A 3 -5.55 14.72 19.61
CA GLU A 3 -5.01 13.37 19.75
C GLU A 3 -5.08 12.69 18.39
N VAL A 4 -3.94 12.61 17.72
CA VAL A 4 -3.80 11.85 16.48
C VAL A 4 -3.82 10.37 16.87
N THR A 5 -4.96 9.71 16.65
CA THR A 5 -5.10 8.28 16.85
C THR A 5 -4.29 7.54 15.78
N ASP A 6 -3.17 6.92 16.15
CA ASP A 6 -2.32 6.10 15.28
C ASP A 6 -3.13 4.92 14.72
N VAL A 7 -3.78 5.10 13.56
CA VAL A 7 -4.57 4.03 12.94
C VAL A 7 -3.62 3.02 12.32
N LYS A 8 -3.35 1.93 13.05
CA LYS A 8 -2.49 0.85 12.60
C LYS A 8 -3.27 -0.19 11.77
N VAL A 9 -3.09 -0.16 10.46
CA VAL A 9 -3.59 -1.22 9.57
C VAL A 9 -2.75 -2.50 9.74
N PRO A 10 -3.34 -3.65 10.10
CA PRO A 10 -2.63 -4.92 10.22
C PRO A 10 -2.16 -5.46 8.85
N PHE A 11 -0.94 -6.01 8.81
CA PHE A 11 -0.40 -6.63 7.60
C PHE A 11 -0.93 -8.06 7.49
N THR A 12 -2.11 -8.21 6.89
CA THR A 12 -2.77 -9.51 6.73
C THR A 12 -3.12 -9.78 5.28
N ARG A 13 -3.23 -11.05 4.90
CA ARG A 13 -3.67 -11.44 3.55
C ARG A 13 -5.04 -10.91 3.19
N SER A 14 -5.96 -10.87 4.17
CA SER A 14 -7.29 -10.31 3.97
C SER A 14 -7.20 -8.84 3.58
N ASN A 15 -6.33 -8.07 4.26
CA ASN A 15 -6.13 -6.66 3.95
C ASN A 15 -5.40 -6.46 2.62
N ALA A 16 -4.38 -7.26 2.31
CA ALA A 16 -3.70 -7.19 1.01
C ALA A 16 -4.60 -7.56 -0.17
N LYS A 17 -5.50 -8.55 -0.01
CA LYS A 17 -6.50 -8.91 -1.04
C LYS A 17 -7.47 -7.79 -1.35
N LYS A 18 -7.72 -6.93 -0.37
CA LYS A 18 -8.56 -5.74 -0.52
C LYS A 18 -7.79 -4.54 -1.07
N CYS A 19 -6.45 -4.47 -1.01
CA CYS A 19 -5.76 -3.31 -1.57
C CYS A 19 -5.67 -3.35 -3.09
N ILE A 20 -5.90 -2.18 -3.67
CA ILE A 20 -5.70 -1.86 -5.10
C ILE A 20 -4.41 -1.08 -5.33
N CYS A 21 -3.52 -1.02 -4.33
CA CYS A 21 -2.30 -0.22 -4.35
C CYS A 21 -1.45 -0.47 -5.61
N TRP A 22 -1.45 -1.72 -6.12
CA TRP A 22 -0.76 -2.16 -7.35
C TRP A 22 -1.32 -1.53 -8.64
N GLN A 23 -2.54 -0.97 -8.60
CA GLN A 23 -3.15 -0.25 -9.71
C GLN A 23 -2.79 1.24 -9.73
N CYS A 24 -2.11 1.76 -8.69
CA CYS A 24 -1.70 3.17 -8.67
C CYS A 24 -0.68 3.46 -9.79
N THR A 25 -0.89 4.57 -10.50
CA THR A 25 -0.04 5.01 -11.61
C THR A 25 1.40 5.31 -11.19
N VAL A 26 1.63 5.60 -9.90
CA VAL A 26 2.95 5.68 -9.24
C VAL A 26 3.79 4.41 -9.44
N GLN A 27 3.14 3.24 -9.60
CA GLN A 27 3.80 1.94 -9.76
C GLN A 27 3.87 1.47 -11.23
N ALA A 28 3.22 2.17 -12.16
CA ALA A 28 2.99 1.66 -13.52
C ALA A 28 4.27 1.34 -14.30
N ASP A 29 5.34 2.11 -14.07
CA ASP A 29 6.62 1.95 -14.78
C ASP A 29 7.72 1.31 -13.91
N SER A 30 7.38 0.82 -12.71
CA SER A 30 8.35 0.19 -11.82
C SER A 30 8.61 -1.26 -12.24
N ALA A 31 9.85 -1.55 -12.63
CA ALA A 31 10.31 -2.90 -12.92
C ALA A 31 10.25 -3.80 -11.68
N CYS A 32 10.53 -3.25 -10.50
CA CYS A 32 10.38 -3.97 -9.23
C CYS A 32 8.92 -4.41 -9.00
N VAL A 33 7.96 -3.51 -9.26
CA VAL A 33 6.53 -3.83 -9.09
C VAL A 33 6.08 -4.85 -10.11
N SER A 34 6.46 -4.72 -11.39
CA SER A 34 6.13 -5.71 -12.42
C SER A 34 6.63 -7.11 -12.03
N LYS A 35 7.90 -7.22 -11.60
CA LYS A 35 8.50 -8.49 -11.15
C LYS A 35 7.79 -9.08 -9.94
N ASN A 36 7.35 -8.23 -9.00
CA ASN A 36 6.62 -8.69 -7.83
C ASN A 36 5.15 -9.03 -8.14
N ALA A 37 4.54 -8.37 -9.14
CA ALA A 37 3.18 -8.67 -9.59
C ALA A 37 3.09 -10.08 -10.20
N GLU A 38 4.11 -10.50 -10.97
CA GLU A 38 4.22 -11.88 -11.48
C GLU A 38 4.21 -12.92 -10.34
N LYS A 39 4.78 -12.55 -9.19
CA LYS A 39 4.85 -13.41 -7.99
C LYS A 39 3.64 -13.29 -7.10
N MET A 40 2.78 -12.30 -7.30
CA MET A 40 1.67 -11.99 -6.38
C MET A 40 0.69 -13.17 -6.24
N GLY A 41 0.39 -13.86 -7.36
CA GLY A 41 -0.48 -15.03 -7.34
C GLY A 41 0.07 -16.16 -6.46
N GLU A 42 1.39 -16.37 -6.51
CA GLU A 42 2.09 -17.35 -5.68
C GLU A 42 2.14 -16.90 -4.21
N VAL A 43 2.52 -15.65 -3.95
CA VAL A 43 2.64 -15.08 -2.60
C VAL A 43 1.31 -15.09 -1.85
N MET A 44 0.21 -14.78 -2.53
CA MET A 44 -1.15 -14.80 -1.97
C MET A 44 -1.62 -16.20 -1.55
N SER A 45 -1.02 -17.23 -2.16
CA SER A 45 -1.36 -18.63 -1.97
C SER A 45 -0.34 -19.38 -1.10
N SER A 46 0.89 -18.86 -0.98
CA SER A 46 1.99 -19.47 -0.22
C SER A 46 1.88 -19.19 1.28
N ASN A 47 2.70 -19.84 2.12
CA ASN A 47 2.87 -19.46 3.53
C ASN A 47 3.75 -18.21 3.74
N PHE A 48 4.52 -17.81 2.72
CA PHE A 48 5.34 -16.62 2.71
C PHE A 48 4.50 -15.40 2.34
N PHE A 49 4.25 -14.54 3.33
CA PHE A 49 3.49 -13.30 3.17
C PHE A 49 4.23 -12.18 3.90
N GLU A 50 5.22 -11.59 3.23
CA GLU A 50 6.10 -10.57 3.81
C GLU A 50 5.96 -9.22 3.08
N PRO A 51 6.12 -8.08 3.79
CA PRO A 51 6.00 -6.73 3.23
C PRO A 51 6.94 -6.42 2.07
N GLU A 52 8.06 -7.13 1.98
CA GLU A 52 9.07 -6.95 0.95
C GLU A 52 8.62 -7.51 -0.40
N ILE A 53 7.76 -8.54 -0.37
CA ILE A 53 7.38 -9.35 -1.53
C ILE A 53 5.93 -9.06 -1.97
N VAL A 54 5.09 -8.52 -1.09
CA VAL A 54 3.71 -8.09 -1.40
C VAL A 54 3.71 -6.59 -1.69
N PRO A 55 3.90 -6.16 -2.95
CA PRO A 55 3.63 -4.78 -3.32
C PRO A 55 2.15 -4.50 -3.07
N GLY A 56 1.89 -3.50 -2.23
CA GLY A 56 0.56 -2.93 -2.15
C GLY A 56 -0.22 -3.14 -0.86
N LEU A 57 0.42 -3.13 0.31
CA LEU A 57 -0.29 -2.77 1.55
C LEU A 57 0.48 -1.68 2.32
N TYR A 58 0.77 -0.58 1.63
CA TYR A 58 1.57 0.54 2.16
C TYR A 58 0.94 1.23 3.37
N CYS A 59 -0.39 1.23 3.50
CA CYS A 59 -1.06 1.69 4.72
C CYS A 59 -0.69 0.84 5.95
N SER A 60 -0.20 -0.38 5.77
CA SER A 60 0.27 -1.27 6.83
C SER A 60 1.79 -1.32 6.96
N SER A 61 2.50 -1.49 5.84
CA SER A 61 3.96 -1.60 5.82
C SER A 61 4.70 -0.25 5.81
N GLY A 62 3.99 0.85 5.51
CA GLY A 62 4.57 2.18 5.34
C GLY A 62 5.00 2.44 3.90
N VAL A 63 6.26 2.81 3.70
CA VAL A 63 6.80 3.24 2.39
C VAL A 63 6.93 2.07 1.43
N ALA A 64 6.86 2.32 0.12
CA ALA A 64 7.11 1.32 -0.89
C ALA A 64 8.50 0.67 -0.76
N SER A 65 8.50 -0.67 -0.85
CA SER A 65 9.72 -1.49 -0.94
C SER A 65 10.46 -1.25 -2.25
N CYS A 66 9.72 -1.17 -3.36
CA CYS A 66 10.22 -0.76 -4.66
C CYS A 66 10.62 0.73 -4.67
N LYS A 67 11.85 1.02 -5.10
CA LYS A 67 12.43 2.38 -5.10
C LYS A 67 12.38 3.07 -6.46
N ASP A 68 12.01 2.35 -7.50
CA ASP A 68 11.86 2.78 -8.89
C ASP A 68 10.41 3.19 -9.21
N ILE A 69 9.63 3.59 -8.19
CA ILE A 69 8.26 4.11 -8.37
C ILE A 69 8.28 5.61 -8.72
N GLU A 70 7.38 6.04 -9.60
CA GLU A 70 7.29 7.43 -10.06
C GLU A 70 6.47 8.27 -9.07
N THR A 71 7.13 8.73 -8.01
CA THR A 71 6.49 9.43 -6.87
C THR A 71 5.95 10.84 -7.18
N SER A 72 6.08 11.32 -8.42
CA SER A 72 5.38 12.53 -8.90
C SER A 72 3.95 12.24 -9.36
N ARG A 73 3.58 10.97 -9.56
CA ARG A 73 2.22 10.57 -9.95
C ARG A 73 1.32 10.37 -8.73
N PRO A 74 0.01 10.66 -8.87
CA PRO A 74 -0.95 10.43 -7.80
C PRO A 74 -1.14 8.93 -7.53
N CYS A 75 -1.66 8.59 -6.35
CA CYS A 75 -2.09 7.23 -6.02
C CYS A 75 -3.55 7.25 -5.61
N ILE A 76 -4.32 6.30 -6.14
CA ILE A 76 -5.74 6.11 -5.90
C ILE A 76 -6.02 5.38 -4.58
N CYS A 77 -5.22 5.62 -3.53
CA CYS A 77 -5.37 4.94 -2.24
C CYS A 77 -6.78 5.14 -1.64
N TYR A 78 -7.42 6.28 -1.92
CA TYR A 78 -8.77 6.59 -1.47
C TYR A 78 -9.84 5.61 -2.00
N GLU A 79 -9.59 4.92 -3.12
CA GLU A 79 -10.51 3.91 -3.67
C GLU A 79 -10.30 2.52 -3.04
N CYS A 80 -9.28 2.35 -2.20
CA CYS A 80 -9.01 1.09 -1.53
C CYS A 80 -10.05 0.85 -0.41
N PRO A 81 -10.72 -0.32 -0.38
CA PRO A 81 -11.60 -0.70 0.73
C PRO A 81 -10.93 -0.60 2.10
N ILE A 82 -9.63 -0.87 2.22
CA ILE A 82 -8.88 -0.70 3.48
C ILE A 82 -8.79 0.75 3.91
N PHE A 83 -8.71 1.67 2.95
CA PHE A 83 -8.68 3.10 3.23
C PHE A 83 -9.99 3.56 3.87
N LEU A 84 -11.12 3.02 3.41
CA LEU A 84 -12.45 3.27 3.98
C LEU A 84 -12.65 2.51 5.31
N ASP A 85 -12.33 1.21 5.35
CA ASP A 85 -12.51 0.34 6.53
C ASP A 85 -11.77 0.87 7.77
N TYR A 86 -10.63 1.54 7.57
CA TYR A 86 -9.79 2.11 8.64
C TYR A 86 -9.89 3.64 8.74
N ASN A 87 -10.83 4.28 8.04
CA ASN A 87 -11.02 5.73 8.06
C ASN A 87 -9.73 6.54 7.81
N LEU A 88 -8.88 6.06 6.88
CA LEU A 88 -7.57 6.68 6.60
C LEU A 88 -7.68 8.03 5.88
N ALA A 89 -8.89 8.44 5.51
CA ALA A 89 -9.18 9.73 4.88
C ALA A 89 -9.01 10.92 5.84
N GLU A 90 -9.13 10.70 7.15
CA GLU A 90 -8.91 11.73 8.17
C GLU A 90 -7.41 12.02 8.40
N CYS A 91 -6.53 11.08 8.01
CA CYS A 91 -5.09 11.31 7.96
C CYS A 91 -4.77 12.12 6.69
N GLN A 92 -4.04 13.23 6.83
CA GLN A 92 -3.70 14.23 5.78
C GLN A 92 -2.97 13.70 4.52
N LEU A 93 -2.82 12.38 4.34
CA LEU A 93 -2.03 11.73 3.31
C LEU A 93 -2.90 10.95 2.30
N ILE A 94 -4.07 11.47 1.92
CA ILE A 94 -4.99 10.81 0.96
C ILE A 94 -4.28 10.37 -0.33
N GLU A 95 -3.33 11.19 -0.80
CA GLU A 95 -2.49 10.94 -1.95
C GLU A 95 -1.06 10.76 -1.43
N HIS A 96 -0.37 9.68 -1.82
CA HIS A 96 1.06 9.42 -1.54
C HIS A 96 1.45 8.61 -0.28
N TYR A 97 0.57 7.78 0.30
CA TYR A 97 0.99 6.78 1.33
C TYR A 97 2.20 5.93 0.90
N CYS A 98 2.26 5.54 -0.37
CA CYS A 98 3.36 4.78 -0.95
C CYS A 98 4.72 5.50 -0.90
N LYS A 99 4.73 6.85 -0.79
CA LYS A 99 5.93 7.70 -0.79
C LYS A 99 6.27 8.19 0.62
N ASN A 100 5.28 8.75 1.31
CA ASN A 100 5.49 9.48 2.56
C ASN A 100 5.36 8.58 3.81
N GLY A 101 4.96 7.32 3.61
CA GLY A 101 4.81 6.35 4.68
C GLY A 101 3.48 6.49 5.40
N LYS A 102 3.44 5.91 6.62
CA LYS A 102 2.24 5.65 7.42
C LYS A 102 1.32 6.87 7.54
N ALA A 103 0.04 6.54 7.71
CA ALA A 103 -0.97 7.40 8.32
C ALA A 103 -0.32 7.95 9.59
N LYS A 104 -0.03 9.25 9.63
CA LYS A 104 0.21 9.89 10.91
C LYS A 104 -1.16 10.18 11.49
#